data_AF-A0A6J5ATZ0-F1
#
_entry.id   AF-A0A6J5ATZ0-F1
#
_cell.length_a   1.000
_cell.length_b   1.000
_cell.length_c   1.000
_cell.angle_alpha   90.00
_cell.angle_beta   90.00
_cell.angle_gamma   90.00
#
_symmetry.space_group_name_H-M   'P 1'
#
loop_
_entity.id
_entity.type
_entity.pdbx_description
1 polymer ?
#
loop_
_entity_poly.entity_id
_entity_poly.type
_entity_poly.pdbx_seq_one_letter_code
_entity_poly.pdbx_strand_id
1 'polypeptide(L)'
;MRQRLDGCGAFLRDSVRDSVRDSVCDSVYEPRAIPCVIPRPGALALPYAFFGLQNLTVDHTHHSSDPAVADLRGGFTSTRFVLVEPSHPGNVGAAARALKTMGFSRLVLVSPRVPHVQSDPEAIAMASGADDVLASAHVVPTLADALSGVHWSIALTARQREYGPPQWTPRAAASLARDEALLGEIALVFGNERTGLSNEDVERCSALAHIPANPAYSSLNLAQAVQVLAYELRMIYLVTASAADSASAAVPTAAAPGTHAEPAGVRAASDEIESMFMHLQSALVALEFLDPANPKKLMSRLRRLFARSGLEREEVNIVRGIAKHILLKTGRKDGDAQ
;
A
#
# COMPACT_ATOMS: atom_id res chain seq x y z
N MET A 1 -11.50 -67.74 -0.99
CA MET A 1 -11.09 -67.83 0.43
C MET A 1 -11.27 -66.44 1.03
N ARG A 2 -12.30 -66.13 1.85
CA ARG A 2 -12.38 -66.37 3.32
C ARG A 2 -11.06 -65.94 3.99
N GLN A 3 -10.96 -64.93 4.85
CA GLN A 3 -11.62 -64.60 6.14
C GLN A 3 -11.24 -63.14 6.52
N ARG A 4 -12.08 -62.28 7.14
CA ARG A 4 -12.36 -62.12 8.61
C ARG A 4 -11.09 -61.91 9.46
N LEU A 5 -10.97 -61.09 10.51
CA LEU A 5 -11.80 -60.17 11.32
C LEU A 5 -10.81 -59.45 12.29
N ASP A 6 -11.18 -58.26 12.75
CA ASP A 6 -11.10 -57.69 14.11
C ASP A 6 -10.03 -58.13 15.12
N GLY A 7 -9.49 -57.14 15.86
CA GLY A 7 -9.13 -57.34 17.27
C GLY A 7 -8.16 -56.33 17.89
N CYS A 8 -8.66 -55.58 18.88
CA CYS A 8 -8.04 -54.88 20.02
C CYS A 8 -8.37 -53.37 20.02
N GLY A 9 -8.99 -52.78 21.03
CA GLY A 9 -9.34 -53.24 22.38
C GLY A 9 -9.58 -51.97 23.19
N ALA A 10 -10.77 -51.86 23.79
CA ALA A 10 -11.22 -50.71 24.57
C ALA A 10 -10.39 -50.51 25.84
N PHE A 11 -10.15 -49.25 26.24
CA PHE A 11 -9.94 -48.90 27.65
C PHE A 11 -10.47 -47.48 27.95
N LEU A 12 -11.48 -47.45 28.82
CA LEU A 12 -11.98 -46.39 29.71
C LEU A 12 -12.71 -45.16 29.13
N ARG A 13 -14.05 -45.24 29.27
CA ARG A 13 -14.94 -44.13 29.60
C ARG A 13 -14.93 -43.84 31.11
N ASP A 14 -15.51 -42.68 31.45
CA ASP A 14 -16.21 -42.31 32.70
C ASP A 14 -15.48 -41.48 33.76
N SER A 15 -15.87 -40.19 33.83
CA SER A 15 -16.52 -39.49 34.97
C SER A 15 -16.43 -37.98 34.69
N VAL A 16 -17.47 -37.26 34.24
CA VAL A 16 -18.73 -36.86 34.90
C VAL A 16 -18.51 -36.18 36.26
N ARG A 17 -18.71 -34.85 36.24
CA ARG A 17 -19.35 -33.94 37.22
C ARG A 17 -19.01 -34.10 38.71
N ASP A 18 -18.47 -33.02 39.28
CA ASP A 18 -19.12 -32.16 40.30
C ASP A 18 -18.03 -31.48 41.14
N SER A 19 -18.09 -30.15 41.22
CA SER A 19 -18.15 -29.43 42.50
C SER A 19 -18.01 -27.93 42.25
N VAL A 20 -19.15 -27.25 42.37
CA VAL A 20 -19.27 -25.82 42.66
C VAL A 20 -18.97 -25.66 44.15
N ARG A 21 -18.05 -24.75 44.53
CA ARG A 21 -18.26 -23.73 45.58
C ARG A 21 -16.98 -22.96 45.96
N ASP A 22 -17.20 -21.66 46.08
CA ASP A 22 -16.66 -20.74 47.08
C ASP A 22 -15.15 -20.48 47.14
N SER A 23 -14.74 -19.39 46.49
CA SER A 23 -13.73 -18.50 47.05
C SER A 23 -13.98 -17.06 46.61
N VAL A 24 -14.80 -16.39 47.43
CA VAL A 24 -14.83 -14.93 47.58
C VAL A 24 -13.42 -14.48 47.95
N CYS A 25 -12.82 -13.62 47.12
CA CYS A 25 -11.70 -12.78 47.52
C CYS A 25 -12.03 -11.36 47.07
N ASP A 26 -12.65 -10.63 47.98
CA ASP A 26 -12.62 -9.17 48.04
C ASP A 26 -11.15 -8.71 48.01
N SER A 27 -10.77 -7.94 46.99
CA SER A 27 -9.67 -6.99 47.15
C SER A 27 -10.13 -5.63 46.63
N VAL A 28 -10.44 -4.81 47.63
CA VAL A 28 -10.75 -3.39 47.57
C VAL A 28 -9.52 -2.67 46.99
N TYR A 29 -9.68 -2.05 45.81
CA TYR A 29 -8.68 -1.15 45.25
C TYR A 29 -9.04 0.28 45.67
N GLU A 30 -8.53 0.72 46.82
CA GLU A 30 -8.62 2.11 47.28
C GLU A 30 -7.62 3.00 46.50
N PRO A 31 -8.05 4.19 46.03
CA PRO A 31 -7.17 5.10 45.30
C PRO A 31 -6.27 5.88 46.27
N ARG A 32 -4.95 5.76 46.11
CA ARG A 32 -3.98 6.61 46.81
C ARG A 32 -4.04 8.04 46.28
N ALA A 33 -4.43 8.95 47.16
CA ALA A 33 -4.43 10.39 46.96
C ALA A 33 -3.01 10.92 46.68
N ILE A 34 -2.88 11.70 45.60
CA ILE A 34 -1.71 12.50 45.27
C ILE A 34 -1.93 13.89 45.90
N PRO A 35 -0.96 14.45 46.65
CA PRO A 35 -1.14 15.75 47.28
C PRO A 35 -1.18 16.87 46.24
N CYS A 36 -2.33 17.55 46.21
CA CYS A 36 -2.61 18.78 45.47
C CYS A 36 -1.85 19.95 46.10
N VAL A 37 -0.84 20.48 45.42
CA VAL A 37 -0.17 21.74 45.79
C VAL A 37 -0.83 22.87 45.00
N ILE A 38 -1.63 23.66 45.71
CA ILE A 38 -2.26 24.88 45.22
C ILE A 38 -1.35 26.07 45.57
N PRO A 39 -0.87 26.87 44.60
CA PRO A 39 -0.46 28.24 44.88
C PRO A 39 -1.63 29.20 44.55
N ARG A 40 -1.96 30.08 45.50
CA ARG A 40 -2.89 31.21 45.36
C ARG A 40 -2.12 32.54 45.29
N PRO A 41 -2.75 33.66 44.88
CA PRO A 41 -2.36 34.41 43.69
C PRO A 41 -1.50 35.66 43.98
N GLY A 42 -0.62 35.99 43.04
CA GLY A 42 0.05 37.29 42.95
C GLY A 42 -0.42 38.02 41.69
N ALA A 43 -1.17 39.09 41.89
CA ALA A 43 -1.55 40.06 40.87
C ALA A 43 -0.32 40.75 40.28
N LEU A 44 -0.38 41.16 39.00
CA LEU A 44 -0.10 42.52 38.52
C LEU A 44 -0.22 42.64 36.99
N ALA A 45 -1.17 43.50 36.60
CA ALA A 45 -1.16 44.45 35.47
C ALA A 45 -0.85 44.00 34.02
N LEU A 46 -1.90 44.01 33.20
CA LEU A 46 -1.86 44.37 31.77
C LEU A 46 -1.43 45.85 31.61
N PRO A 47 -1.00 46.26 30.40
CA PRO A 47 -1.96 47.00 29.59
C PRO A 47 -2.02 46.59 28.10
N TYR A 48 -3.21 46.79 27.57
CA TYR A 48 -3.58 46.81 26.16
C TYR A 48 -2.75 47.82 25.35
N ALA A 49 -2.42 47.48 24.10
CA ALA A 49 -2.24 48.45 23.02
C ALA A 49 -2.82 47.88 21.72
N PHE A 50 -3.86 48.55 21.25
CA PHE A 50 -4.57 48.38 19.98
C PHE A 50 -4.12 49.55 19.09
N PHE A 51 -3.72 49.29 17.83
CA PHE A 51 -3.82 50.12 16.60
C PHE A 51 -2.61 49.95 15.67
N GLY A 52 -2.88 49.80 14.37
CA GLY A 52 -1.91 50.16 13.33
C GLY A 52 -1.92 49.31 12.06
N LEU A 53 -2.98 49.41 11.26
CA LEU A 53 -2.92 49.15 9.82
C LEU A 53 -1.95 50.16 9.19
N GLN A 54 -0.88 49.70 8.54
CA GLN A 54 -0.22 50.47 7.48
C GLN A 54 0.49 49.52 6.49
N ASN A 55 0.09 49.65 5.23
CA ASN A 55 0.72 49.09 4.04
C ASN A 55 2.21 49.47 3.98
N LEU A 56 3.07 48.48 3.74
CA LEU A 56 4.40 48.68 3.15
C LEU A 56 4.71 47.51 2.23
N THR A 57 4.56 47.76 0.93
CA THR A 57 5.18 47.02 -0.17
C THR A 57 6.70 47.00 0.03
N VAL A 58 7.29 45.82 0.09
CA VAL A 58 8.71 45.59 -0.21
C VAL A 58 8.81 44.32 -1.05
N ASP A 59 9.10 44.54 -2.33
CA ASP A 59 9.54 43.55 -3.29
C ASP A 59 11.01 43.22 -2.99
N HIS A 60 11.30 42.01 -2.54
CA HIS A 60 12.64 41.44 -2.61
C HIS A 60 12.55 39.92 -2.76
N THR A 61 12.93 39.47 -3.95
CA THR A 61 13.39 38.13 -4.28
C THR A 61 14.26 37.53 -3.16
N HIS A 62 13.67 36.66 -2.34
CA HIS A 62 14.42 35.74 -1.50
C HIS A 62 14.22 34.31 -1.99
N HIS A 63 15.17 33.91 -2.84
CA HIS A 63 15.51 32.50 -3.04
C HIS A 63 16.02 31.98 -1.70
N SER A 64 15.13 31.42 -0.88
CA SER A 64 15.52 30.64 0.30
C SER A 64 15.93 29.26 -0.19
N SER A 65 17.21 29.15 -0.57
CA SER A 65 17.90 27.88 -0.74
C SER A 65 18.33 27.41 0.65
N ASP A 66 17.42 26.74 1.36
CA ASP A 66 17.72 26.03 2.60
C ASP A 66 18.19 24.62 2.24
N PRO A 67 19.49 24.28 2.38
CA PRO A 67 20.06 23.01 1.89
C PRO A 67 19.67 21.79 2.74
N ALA A 68 18.83 21.98 3.77
CA ALA A 68 18.36 20.91 4.66
C ALA A 68 17.01 20.28 4.25
N VAL A 69 16.34 20.79 3.21
CA VAL A 69 15.14 20.18 2.59
C VAL A 69 15.47 19.68 1.18
N ALA A 70 16.66 19.13 1.00
CA ALA A 70 16.99 18.36 -0.19
C ALA A 70 16.42 16.94 -0.03
N ASP A 71 15.23 16.71 -0.61
CA ASP A 71 14.68 15.43 -1.06
C ASP A 71 15.16 14.18 -0.29
N LEU A 72 14.53 13.87 0.84
CA LEU A 72 14.42 12.47 1.30
C LEU A 72 13.49 11.73 0.33
N ARG A 73 13.99 11.48 -0.89
CA ARG A 73 13.38 10.53 -1.82
C ARG A 73 13.78 9.13 -1.38
N GLY A 74 12.82 8.42 -0.81
CA GLY A 74 12.93 7.02 -0.44
C GLY A 74 12.47 6.76 0.99
N GLY A 75 11.60 5.77 1.16
CA GLY A 75 11.18 5.29 2.48
C GLY A 75 9.72 5.52 2.81
N PHE A 76 9.47 5.98 4.05
CA PHE A 76 8.13 6.23 4.60
C PHE A 76 7.32 7.27 3.82
N THR A 77 7.98 8.20 3.13
CA THR A 77 7.36 9.29 2.35
C THR A 77 7.05 8.93 0.89
N SER A 78 7.71 7.93 0.31
CA SER A 78 7.47 7.47 -1.07
C SER A 78 6.51 6.27 -1.16
N THR A 79 5.89 5.89 -0.03
CA THR A 79 4.99 4.74 0.07
C THR A 79 3.54 5.16 0.22
N ARG A 80 2.71 4.88 -0.78
CA ARG A 80 1.25 5.08 -0.72
C ARG A 80 0.55 3.82 -0.22
N PHE A 81 -0.43 3.99 0.66
CA PHE A 81 -1.34 2.93 1.06
C PHE A 81 -2.72 3.24 0.45
N VAL A 82 -3.18 2.34 -0.41
CA VAL A 82 -4.38 2.55 -1.23
C VAL A 82 -5.49 1.62 -0.76
N LEU A 83 -6.61 2.17 -0.29
CA LEU A 83 -7.80 1.40 0.10
C LEU A 83 -8.85 1.53 -1.01
N VAL A 84 -9.20 0.41 -1.64
CA VAL A 84 -10.15 0.35 -2.76
C VAL A 84 -11.55 0.01 -2.24
N GLU A 85 -12.48 0.92 -2.49
CA GLU A 85 -13.88 0.84 -2.09
C GLU A 85 -14.11 0.44 -0.61
N PRO A 86 -13.42 1.05 0.38
CA PRO A 86 -13.68 0.71 1.79
C PRO A 86 -15.15 0.95 2.14
N SER A 87 -15.75 -0.02 2.84
CA SER A 87 -17.19 -0.01 3.17
C SER A 87 -17.48 0.64 4.51
N HIS A 88 -16.59 0.45 5.48
CA HIS A 88 -16.80 0.90 6.85
C HIS A 88 -15.84 2.05 7.21
N PRO A 89 -16.36 3.23 7.57
CA PRO A 89 -15.53 4.37 7.99
C PRO A 89 -14.56 4.02 9.13
N GLY A 90 -15.01 3.22 10.11
CA GLY A 90 -14.16 2.76 11.20
C GLY A 90 -12.89 2.00 10.74
N ASN A 91 -12.95 1.24 9.64
CA ASN A 91 -11.77 0.57 9.08
C ASN A 91 -10.78 1.57 8.45
N VAL A 92 -11.27 2.66 7.85
CA VAL A 92 -10.43 3.73 7.30
C VAL A 92 -9.69 4.43 8.44
N GLY A 93 -10.40 4.78 9.53
CA GLY A 93 -9.79 5.33 10.74
C GLY A 93 -8.75 4.40 11.35
N ALA A 94 -9.10 3.12 11.55
CA ALA A 94 -8.18 2.13 12.10
C ALA A 94 -6.96 1.89 11.19
N ALA A 95 -7.12 1.96 9.86
CA ALA A 95 -6.01 1.90 8.92
C ALA A 95 -5.10 3.14 9.06
N ALA A 96 -5.65 4.36 9.14
CA ALA A 96 -4.87 5.57 9.38
C ALA A 96 -4.05 5.48 10.69
N ARG A 97 -4.65 4.93 11.75
CA ARG A 97 -3.95 4.63 13.01
C ARG A 97 -2.79 3.65 12.82
N ALA A 98 -3.03 2.55 12.11
CA ALA A 98 -2.01 1.55 11.82
C ALA A 98 -0.82 2.16 11.06
N LEU A 99 -1.10 2.99 10.05
CA LEU A 99 -0.08 3.70 9.27
C LEU A 99 0.75 4.63 10.14
N LYS A 100 0.10 5.50 10.92
CA LYS A 100 0.79 6.46 11.79
C LYS A 100 1.67 5.75 12.81
N THR A 101 1.17 4.67 13.41
CA THR A 101 1.92 3.86 14.38
C THR A 101 3.18 3.26 13.73
N MET A 102 3.11 2.91 12.46
CA MET A 102 4.24 2.36 11.71
C MET A 102 5.13 3.43 11.05
N GLY A 103 4.79 4.71 11.16
CA GLY A 103 5.54 5.84 10.61
C GLY A 103 5.16 6.27 9.19
N PHE A 104 4.04 5.75 8.65
CA PHE A 104 3.52 6.13 7.33
C PHE A 104 2.38 7.13 7.46
N SER A 105 2.23 7.99 6.45
CA SER A 105 1.21 9.05 6.44
C SER A 105 0.42 9.15 5.13
N ARG A 106 0.86 8.50 4.05
CA ARG A 106 0.23 8.64 2.72
C ARG A 106 -0.87 7.61 2.51
N LEU A 107 -2.08 7.97 2.92
CA LEU A 107 -3.30 7.21 2.68
C LEU A 107 -4.03 7.73 1.43
N VAL A 108 -4.45 6.82 0.56
CA VAL A 108 -5.28 7.11 -0.62
C VAL A 108 -6.52 6.23 -0.57
N LEU A 109 -7.69 6.83 -0.81
CA LEU A 109 -8.98 6.16 -0.77
C LEU A 109 -9.58 6.20 -2.18
N VAL A 110 -9.76 5.04 -2.79
CA VAL A 110 -10.37 4.91 -4.11
C VAL A 110 -11.85 4.63 -3.92
N SER A 111 -12.71 5.54 -4.37
CA SER A 111 -14.17 5.39 -4.33
C SER A 111 -14.71 4.82 -3.00
N PRO A 112 -14.43 5.44 -1.83
CA PRO A 112 -14.98 4.98 -0.55
C PRO A 112 -16.52 4.96 -0.60
N ARG A 113 -17.13 3.91 -0.04
CA ARG A 113 -18.61 3.75 -0.11
C ARG A 113 -19.36 4.78 0.71
N VAL A 114 -18.70 5.35 1.71
CA VAL A 114 -19.22 6.46 2.51
C VAL A 114 -18.58 7.76 2.02
N PRO A 115 -19.37 8.72 1.52
CA PRO A 115 -18.87 10.04 1.16
C PRO A 115 -18.24 10.76 2.36
N HIS A 116 -17.23 11.58 2.12
CA HIS A 116 -16.57 12.39 3.17
C HIS A 116 -16.08 11.57 4.38
N VAL A 117 -15.65 10.32 4.16
CA VAL A 117 -15.18 9.39 5.20
C VAL A 117 -14.09 9.97 6.12
N GLN A 118 -13.33 10.96 5.65
CA GLN A 118 -12.28 11.63 6.44
C GLN A 118 -12.83 12.44 7.62
N SER A 119 -14.08 12.91 7.50
CA SER A 119 -14.80 13.65 8.53
C SER A 119 -15.87 12.81 9.24
N ASP A 120 -15.94 11.51 8.94
CA ASP A 120 -16.93 10.62 9.53
C ASP A 120 -16.60 10.40 11.03
N PRO A 121 -17.57 10.55 11.95
CA PRO A 121 -17.34 10.39 13.38
C PRO A 121 -16.76 9.02 13.78
N GLU A 122 -17.15 7.94 13.09
CA GLU A 122 -16.62 6.60 13.34
C GLU A 122 -15.17 6.49 12.86
N ALA A 123 -14.85 7.03 11.69
CA ALA A 123 -13.47 7.06 11.19
C ALA A 123 -12.55 7.87 12.12
N ILE A 124 -13.00 9.04 12.57
CA ILE A 124 -12.25 9.90 13.52
C ILE A 124 -12.03 9.15 14.85
N ALA A 125 -13.09 8.56 15.41
CA ALA A 125 -12.98 7.81 16.66
C ALA A 125 -12.00 6.63 16.55
N MET A 126 -12.01 5.91 15.43
CA MET A 126 -11.12 4.77 15.21
C MET A 126 -9.69 5.17 14.85
N ALA A 127 -9.47 6.37 14.30
CA ALA A 127 -8.15 6.93 14.05
C ALA A 127 -7.37 7.21 15.35
N SER A 128 -8.07 7.55 16.44
CA SER A 128 -7.52 7.60 17.81
C SER A 128 -6.15 8.32 17.89
N GLY A 129 -6.09 9.57 17.41
CA GLY A 129 -4.86 10.39 17.39
C GLY A 129 -4.09 10.35 16.07
N ALA A 130 -4.58 9.62 15.06
CA ALA A 130 -4.10 9.65 13.68
C ALA A 130 -4.97 10.52 12.76
N ASP A 131 -5.58 11.56 13.32
CA ASP A 131 -6.47 12.49 12.62
C ASP A 131 -5.78 13.21 11.46
N ASP A 132 -4.49 13.50 11.59
CA ASP A 132 -3.63 14.05 10.55
C ASP A 132 -3.52 13.14 9.31
N VAL A 133 -3.32 11.83 9.51
CA VAL A 133 -3.26 10.84 8.41
C VAL A 133 -4.63 10.67 7.76
N LEU A 134 -5.70 10.63 8.57
CA LEU A 134 -7.07 10.53 8.06
C LEU A 134 -7.48 11.79 7.26
N ALA A 135 -7.22 12.98 7.80
CA ALA A 135 -7.58 14.26 7.19
C ALA A 135 -6.75 14.55 5.93
N SER A 136 -5.51 14.07 5.86
CA SER A 136 -4.66 14.19 4.66
C SER A 136 -4.88 13.08 3.63
N ALA A 137 -5.76 12.12 3.89
CA ALA A 137 -6.06 11.05 2.95
C ALA A 137 -6.56 11.62 1.61
N HIS A 138 -6.03 11.14 0.49
CA HIS A 138 -6.46 11.62 -0.82
C HIS A 138 -7.59 10.73 -1.34
N VAL A 139 -8.75 11.32 -1.65
CA VAL A 139 -9.88 10.58 -2.23
C VAL A 139 -9.85 10.73 -3.75
N VAL A 140 -9.83 9.60 -4.46
CA VAL A 140 -9.78 9.56 -5.93
C VAL A 140 -10.84 8.60 -6.49
N PRO A 141 -11.30 8.77 -7.74
CA PRO A 141 -12.39 7.96 -8.27
C PRO A 141 -11.93 6.55 -8.69
N THR A 142 -10.73 6.39 -9.22
CA THR A 142 -10.27 5.08 -9.74
C THR A 142 -8.93 4.65 -9.17
N LEU A 143 -8.65 3.34 -9.25
CA LEU A 143 -7.34 2.81 -8.89
C LEU A 143 -6.24 3.34 -9.82
N ALA A 144 -6.56 3.60 -11.09
CA ALA A 144 -5.61 4.21 -12.02
C ALA A 144 -5.15 5.59 -11.54
N ASP A 145 -6.06 6.41 -10.99
CA ASP A 145 -5.70 7.73 -10.42
C ASP A 145 -4.79 7.58 -9.18
N ALA A 146 -5.09 6.61 -8.32
CA ALA A 146 -4.26 6.34 -7.13
C ALA A 146 -2.84 5.88 -7.49
N LEU A 147 -2.71 5.13 -8.60
CA LEU A 147 -1.45 4.59 -9.11
C LEU A 147 -0.72 5.52 -10.08
N SER A 148 -1.27 6.69 -10.41
CA SER A 148 -0.60 7.67 -11.27
C SER A 148 0.79 8.04 -10.72
N GLY A 149 1.82 7.89 -11.56
CA GLY A 149 3.22 8.14 -11.18
C GLY A 149 3.85 7.10 -10.24
N VAL A 150 3.14 6.04 -9.88
CA VAL A 150 3.68 4.90 -9.11
C VAL A 150 4.38 3.95 -10.07
N HIS A 151 5.65 3.62 -9.82
CA HIS A 151 6.42 2.72 -10.68
C HIS A 151 6.30 1.24 -10.25
N TRP A 152 6.04 1.01 -8.96
CA TRP A 152 5.86 -0.33 -8.43
C TRP A 152 4.69 -0.40 -7.45
N SER A 153 3.81 -1.38 -7.63
CA SER A 153 2.65 -1.57 -6.78
C SER A 153 2.42 -3.03 -6.43
N ILE A 154 1.86 -3.27 -5.23
CA ILE A 154 1.56 -4.61 -4.76
C ILE A 154 0.11 -4.70 -4.27
N ALA A 155 -0.64 -5.66 -4.82
CA ALA A 155 -2.00 -5.96 -4.40
C ALA A 155 -2.00 -7.01 -3.29
N LEU A 156 -2.69 -6.72 -2.18
CA LEU A 156 -2.95 -7.73 -1.16
C LEU A 156 -4.18 -8.57 -1.50
N THR A 157 -4.02 -9.89 -1.52
CA THR A 157 -5.09 -10.84 -1.81
C THR A 157 -5.01 -12.06 -0.88
N ALA A 158 -6.16 -12.52 -0.38
CA ALA A 158 -6.29 -13.79 0.35
C ALA A 158 -6.46 -15.01 -0.58
N ARG A 159 -6.65 -14.79 -1.88
CA ARG A 159 -6.90 -15.86 -2.87
C ARG A 159 -5.69 -16.05 -3.75
N GLN A 160 -5.27 -17.31 -3.93
CA GLN A 160 -4.41 -17.70 -5.04
C GLN A 160 -5.18 -17.52 -6.35
N ARG A 161 -4.52 -16.92 -7.34
CA ARG A 161 -5.10 -16.65 -8.66
C ARG A 161 -4.31 -17.44 -9.70
N GLU A 162 -5.01 -18.03 -10.67
CA GLU A 162 -4.40 -18.80 -11.77
C GLU A 162 -3.57 -17.90 -12.72
N TYR A 163 -4.02 -16.66 -12.87
CA TYR A 163 -3.37 -15.60 -13.65
C TYR A 163 -3.18 -14.38 -12.75
N GLY A 164 -2.01 -13.77 -12.81
CA GLY A 164 -1.70 -12.57 -12.05
C GLY A 164 -0.20 -12.31 -11.98
N PRO A 165 0.19 -11.21 -11.32
CA PRO A 165 1.58 -10.89 -11.00
C PRO A 165 2.23 -11.96 -10.10
N PRO A 166 3.56 -11.97 -9.96
CA PRO A 166 4.23 -12.87 -9.00
C PRO A 166 3.72 -12.63 -7.56
N GLN A 167 3.52 -13.72 -6.82
CA GLN A 167 3.01 -13.70 -5.45
C GLN A 167 4.13 -13.86 -4.41
N TRP A 168 4.05 -13.06 -3.36
CA TRP A 168 5.04 -12.97 -2.29
C TRP A 168 4.40 -13.11 -0.90
N THR A 169 5.20 -13.53 0.07
CA THR A 169 4.84 -13.42 1.49
C THR A 169 5.00 -11.97 1.96
N PRO A 170 4.35 -11.55 3.07
CA PRO A 170 4.45 -10.18 3.59
C PRO A 170 5.89 -9.69 3.77
N ARG A 171 6.76 -10.54 4.31
CA ARG A 171 8.17 -10.22 4.53
C ARG A 171 8.96 -10.06 3.23
N ALA A 172 8.80 -10.98 2.29
CA ALA A 172 9.48 -10.90 1.00
C ALA A 172 8.98 -9.69 0.19
N ALA A 173 7.68 -9.44 0.21
CA ALA A 173 7.06 -8.24 -0.37
C ALA A 173 7.61 -6.96 0.24
N ALA A 174 7.79 -6.89 1.57
CA ALA A 174 8.35 -5.73 2.25
C ALA A 174 9.80 -5.45 1.85
N SER A 175 10.64 -6.49 1.68
CA SER A 175 12.00 -6.32 1.18
C SER A 175 12.02 -5.74 -0.24
N LEU A 176 11.20 -6.28 -1.15
CA LEU A 176 11.08 -5.77 -2.51
C LEU A 176 10.54 -4.34 -2.54
N ALA A 177 9.51 -4.05 -1.75
CA ALA A 177 8.92 -2.73 -1.64
C ALA A 177 9.96 -1.69 -1.17
N ARG A 178 10.84 -2.05 -0.22
CA ARG A 178 11.94 -1.17 0.21
C ARG A 178 12.88 -0.86 -0.95
N ASP A 179 13.31 -1.88 -1.70
CA ASP A 179 14.26 -1.71 -2.81
C ASP A 179 13.65 -0.83 -3.91
N GLU A 180 12.40 -1.08 -4.29
CA GLU A 180 11.67 -0.28 -5.29
C GLU A 180 11.38 1.15 -4.76
N ALA A 181 11.12 1.33 -3.46
CA ALA A 181 10.93 2.66 -2.86
C ALA A 181 12.17 3.57 -2.96
N LEU A 182 13.36 3.02 -3.18
CA LEU A 182 14.59 3.79 -3.47
C LEU A 182 14.61 4.32 -4.92
N LEU A 183 13.91 3.65 -5.83
CA LEU A 183 13.85 3.99 -7.25
C LEU A 183 12.71 4.97 -7.57
N GLY A 184 11.69 5.06 -6.69
CA GLY A 184 10.60 6.01 -6.85
C GLY A 184 9.39 5.73 -5.96
N GLU A 185 8.24 6.22 -6.40
CA GLU A 185 6.96 6.08 -5.69
C GLU A 185 6.42 4.65 -5.78
N ILE A 186 6.04 4.06 -4.65
CA ILE A 186 5.42 2.73 -4.56
C ILE A 186 4.00 2.79 -3.99
N ALA A 187 3.20 1.75 -4.24
CA ALA A 187 1.87 1.62 -3.64
C ALA A 187 1.57 0.21 -3.11
N LEU A 188 1.02 0.13 -1.89
CA LEU A 188 0.43 -1.07 -1.31
C LEU A 188 -1.09 -0.95 -1.41
N VAL A 189 -1.72 -1.86 -2.14
CA VAL A 189 -3.14 -1.79 -2.54
C VAL A 189 -3.95 -2.84 -1.79
N PHE A 190 -5.02 -2.39 -1.14
CA PHE A 190 -5.91 -3.21 -0.32
C PHE A 190 -7.33 -3.09 -0.84
N GLY A 191 -8.04 -4.22 -0.94
CA GLY A 191 -9.40 -4.26 -1.46
C GLY A 191 -10.48 -4.08 -0.40
N ASN A 192 -11.71 -4.01 -0.88
CA ASN A 192 -12.92 -4.01 -0.07
C ASN A 192 -12.97 -5.19 0.91
N GLU A 193 -13.52 -4.97 2.10
CA GLU A 193 -13.55 -5.95 3.19
C GLU A 193 -14.26 -7.26 2.83
N ARG A 194 -15.29 -7.19 1.98
CA ARG A 194 -16.12 -8.34 1.62
C ARG A 194 -15.71 -8.95 0.28
N THR A 195 -15.47 -8.10 -0.71
CA THR A 195 -15.22 -8.55 -2.09
C THR A 195 -13.74 -8.66 -2.44
N GLY A 196 -12.86 -8.04 -1.66
CA GLY A 196 -11.45 -7.88 -1.99
C GLY A 196 -11.25 -7.01 -3.24
N LEU A 197 -10.10 -7.16 -3.88
CA LEU A 197 -9.78 -6.51 -5.15
C LEU A 197 -10.42 -7.26 -6.34
N SER A 198 -10.88 -6.49 -7.32
CA SER A 198 -11.33 -7.05 -8.59
C SER A 198 -10.16 -7.69 -9.35
N ASN A 199 -10.46 -8.50 -10.36
CA ASN A 199 -9.40 -9.07 -11.22
C ASN A 199 -8.66 -7.95 -11.96
N GLU A 200 -9.39 -6.92 -12.39
CA GLU A 200 -8.82 -5.78 -13.10
C GLU A 200 -7.83 -5.02 -12.21
N ASP A 201 -8.18 -4.79 -10.94
CA ASP A 201 -7.30 -4.12 -9.98
C ASP A 201 -6.02 -4.91 -9.73
N VAL A 202 -6.16 -6.24 -9.59
CA VAL A 202 -5.01 -7.14 -9.40
C VAL A 202 -4.10 -7.13 -10.63
N GLU A 203 -4.65 -7.13 -11.84
CA GLU A 203 -3.89 -7.11 -13.09
C GLU A 203 -3.17 -5.78 -13.34
N ARG A 204 -3.58 -4.69 -12.67
CA ARG A 204 -2.90 -3.38 -12.71
C ARG A 204 -1.65 -3.33 -11.81
N CYS A 205 -1.55 -4.22 -10.82
CA CYS A 205 -0.46 -4.20 -9.86
C CYS A 205 0.78 -4.97 -10.35
N SER A 206 1.96 -4.54 -9.94
CA SER A 206 3.25 -5.16 -10.32
C SER A 206 3.50 -6.49 -9.60
N ALA A 207 2.93 -6.66 -8.40
CA ALA A 207 3.12 -7.83 -7.55
C ALA A 207 1.85 -8.18 -6.76
N LEU A 208 1.82 -9.38 -6.18
CA LEU A 208 0.83 -9.80 -5.19
C LEU A 208 1.48 -10.09 -3.85
N ALA A 209 0.83 -9.70 -2.77
CA ALA A 209 1.12 -10.18 -1.42
C ALA A 209 -0.03 -11.08 -0.93
N HIS A 210 0.31 -12.15 -0.22
CA HIS A 210 -0.65 -13.00 0.48
C HIS A 210 -0.19 -13.20 1.92
N ILE A 211 -0.98 -12.73 2.88
CA ILE A 211 -0.73 -12.95 4.31
C ILE A 211 -1.13 -14.39 4.65
N PRO A 212 -0.19 -15.26 5.08
CA PRO A 212 -0.55 -16.59 5.56
C PRO A 212 -1.46 -16.46 6.78
N ALA A 213 -2.64 -17.06 6.70
CA ALA A 213 -3.65 -17.06 7.75
C ALA A 213 -4.19 -18.48 7.96
N ASN A 214 -5.07 -18.67 8.94
CA ASN A 214 -5.74 -19.95 9.15
C ASN A 214 -6.51 -20.34 7.87
N PRO A 215 -6.25 -21.51 7.24
CA PRO A 215 -6.97 -21.93 6.04
C PRO A 215 -8.48 -22.04 6.22
N ALA A 216 -8.96 -22.28 7.45
CA ALA A 216 -10.39 -22.31 7.77
C ALA A 216 -11.02 -20.92 7.92
N TYR A 217 -10.21 -19.88 8.11
CA TYR A 217 -10.65 -18.49 8.28
C TYR A 217 -9.53 -17.52 7.90
N SER A 218 -9.36 -17.30 6.59
CA SER A 218 -8.22 -16.56 6.03
C SER A 218 -8.49 -15.09 5.74
N SER A 219 -9.71 -14.60 6.00
CA SER A 219 -10.09 -13.21 5.77
C SER A 219 -9.71 -12.35 6.97
N LEU A 220 -8.67 -11.53 6.83
CA LEU A 220 -8.31 -10.51 7.81
C LEU A 220 -9.22 -9.29 7.65
N ASN A 221 -9.45 -8.56 8.74
CA ASN A 221 -10.01 -7.21 8.66
C ASN A 221 -9.07 -6.29 7.87
N LEU A 222 -9.62 -5.31 7.15
CA LEU A 222 -8.85 -4.38 6.31
C LEU A 222 -7.74 -3.66 7.08
N ALA A 223 -8.03 -3.08 8.24
CA ALA A 223 -7.03 -2.37 9.03
C ALA A 223 -5.96 -3.31 9.59
N GLN A 224 -6.31 -4.57 9.91
CA GLN A 224 -5.35 -5.59 10.34
C GLN A 224 -4.41 -5.98 9.20
N ALA A 225 -4.94 -6.15 7.99
CA ALA A 225 -4.15 -6.40 6.79
C ALA A 225 -3.17 -5.26 6.50
N VAL A 226 -3.64 -4.00 6.58
CA VAL A 226 -2.79 -2.79 6.49
C VAL A 226 -1.70 -2.83 7.56
N GLN A 227 -2.06 -3.12 8.80
CA GLN A 227 -1.13 -3.18 9.93
C GLN A 227 -0.01 -4.21 9.72
N VAL A 228 -0.32 -5.40 9.19
CA VAL A 228 0.69 -6.45 8.95
C VAL A 228 1.71 -6.01 7.89
N LEU A 229 1.26 -5.48 6.74
CA LEU A 229 2.20 -5.04 5.70
C LEU A 229 2.98 -3.79 6.11
N ALA A 230 2.33 -2.82 6.75
CA ALA A 230 3.00 -1.62 7.26
C ALA A 230 4.07 -1.99 8.32
N TYR A 231 3.78 -2.96 9.18
CA TYR A 231 4.74 -3.47 10.16
C TYR A 231 5.93 -4.16 9.50
N GLU A 232 5.72 -5.11 8.58
CA GLU A 232 6.83 -5.78 7.89
C GLU A 232 7.71 -4.76 7.14
N LEU A 233 7.12 -3.77 6.46
CA LEU A 233 7.88 -2.72 5.78
C LEU A 233 8.66 -1.84 6.76
N ARG A 234 8.06 -1.44 7.89
CA ARG A 234 8.78 -0.70 8.95
C ARG A 234 9.97 -1.50 9.47
N MET A 235 9.80 -2.80 9.72
CA MET A 235 10.87 -3.66 10.22
C MET A 235 12.04 -3.71 9.23
N ILE A 236 11.76 -3.82 7.93
CA ILE A 236 12.80 -3.75 6.90
C ILE A 236 13.54 -2.41 6.95
N TYR A 237 12.84 -1.28 7.03
CA TYR A 237 13.48 0.03 7.15
C TYR A 237 14.37 0.16 8.40
N LEU A 238 13.92 -0.34 9.55
CA LEU A 238 14.70 -0.28 10.80
C LEU A 238 15.97 -1.13 10.73
N VAL A 239 15.90 -2.35 10.18
CA VAL A 239 17.07 -3.22 10.00
C VAL A 239 18.10 -2.54 9.09
N THR A 240 17.65 -1.90 8.01
CA THR A 240 18.55 -1.22 7.07
C THR A 240 19.19 0.02 7.65
N ALA A 241 18.46 0.81 8.46
CA ALA A 241 19.02 1.97 9.16
C ALA A 241 20.11 1.53 10.16
N SER A 242 19.83 0.49 10.95
CA SER A 242 20.77 -0.04 11.94
C SER A 242 22.06 -0.59 11.31
N ALA A 243 21.95 -1.19 10.12
CA ALA A 243 23.09 -1.67 9.35
C ALA A 243 23.92 -0.51 8.76
N ALA A 244 23.29 0.58 8.30
CA ALA A 244 23.98 1.77 7.81
C ALA A 244 24.74 2.49 8.94
N ASP A 245 24.14 2.61 10.12
CA ASP A 245 24.76 3.22 11.31
C ASP A 245 25.96 2.40 11.79
N SER A 246 25.88 1.06 11.70
CA SER A 246 26.98 0.16 12.07
C SER A 246 28.10 0.13 11.02
N ALA A 247 27.77 0.29 9.73
CA ALA A 247 28.74 0.37 8.65
C ALA A 247 29.52 1.71 8.64
N SER A 248 28.93 2.79 9.17
CA SER A 248 29.63 4.07 9.38
C SER A 248 30.77 4.00 10.42
N ALA A 249 30.84 2.93 11.23
CA ALA A 249 31.90 2.72 12.22
C ALA A 249 33.03 1.78 11.71
N ALA A 250 32.88 1.17 10.54
CA ALA A 250 33.89 0.31 9.93
C ALA A 250 34.56 1.02 8.76
N VAL A 251 35.89 1.15 8.83
CA VAL A 251 36.74 1.67 7.75
C VAL A 251 36.46 0.88 6.46
N PRO A 252 36.26 1.53 5.29
CA PRO A 252 35.98 0.81 4.06
C PRO A 252 37.25 0.11 3.55
N THR A 253 37.33 -1.20 3.73
CA THR A 253 38.33 -2.03 3.07
C THR A 253 37.86 -2.33 1.65
N ALA A 254 38.61 -1.83 0.67
CA ALA A 254 38.34 -2.03 -0.75
C ALA A 254 38.46 -3.50 -1.17
N ALA A 255 37.40 -4.05 -1.76
CA ALA A 255 37.38 -5.24 -2.63
C ALA A 255 35.99 -5.29 -3.32
N ALA A 256 35.78 -5.60 -4.60
CA ALA A 256 36.58 -5.73 -5.82
C ALA A 256 35.59 -5.54 -6.99
N PRO A 257 36.01 -5.07 -8.18
CA PRO A 257 35.11 -4.78 -9.30
C PRO A 257 34.77 -6.05 -10.08
N GLY A 258 33.48 -6.35 -10.25
CA GLY A 258 33.11 -7.62 -10.90
C GLY A 258 31.61 -7.85 -11.06
N THR A 259 30.89 -6.90 -11.64
CA THR A 259 29.70 -7.13 -12.47
C THR A 259 29.40 -5.81 -13.14
N HIS A 260 29.53 -5.76 -14.47
CA HIS A 260 28.95 -4.67 -15.25
C HIS A 260 27.43 -4.82 -15.13
N ALA A 261 26.87 -4.35 -14.03
CA ALA A 261 25.46 -4.00 -13.99
C ALA A 261 25.34 -2.78 -14.90
N GLU A 262 24.88 -3.00 -16.14
CA GLU A 262 24.32 -1.93 -16.96
C GLU A 262 23.43 -1.06 -16.06
N PRO A 263 23.51 0.28 -16.14
CA PRO A 263 22.65 1.14 -15.34
C PRO A 263 21.21 0.76 -15.68
N ALA A 264 20.50 0.15 -14.73
CA ALA A 264 19.11 -0.22 -14.91
C ALA A 264 18.34 1.04 -15.32
N GLY A 265 17.65 0.97 -16.46
CA GLY A 265 16.93 2.12 -17.00
C GLY A 265 15.80 2.55 -16.08
N VAL A 266 15.30 3.77 -16.30
CA VAL A 266 14.22 4.32 -15.48
C VAL A 266 12.96 3.46 -15.66
N ARG A 267 12.46 2.86 -14.57
CA ARG A 267 11.20 2.10 -14.56
C ARG A 267 10.05 2.96 -15.08
N ALA A 268 9.19 2.36 -15.91
CA ALA A 268 8.00 3.03 -16.39
C ALA A 268 6.96 3.16 -15.26
N ALA A 269 6.30 4.32 -15.18
CA ALA A 269 5.20 4.52 -14.25
C ALA A 269 3.94 3.73 -14.69
N SER A 270 3.05 3.44 -13.75
CA SER A 270 1.83 2.65 -13.97
C SER A 270 0.94 3.24 -15.08
N ASP A 271 0.84 4.56 -15.16
CA ASP A 271 0.10 5.29 -16.19
C ASP A 271 0.75 5.17 -17.58
N GLU A 272 2.09 5.17 -17.67
CA GLU A 272 2.82 4.92 -18.92
C GLU A 272 2.58 3.50 -19.43
N ILE A 273 2.63 2.52 -18.52
CA ILE A 273 2.36 1.10 -18.81
C ILE A 273 0.90 0.89 -19.23
N GLU A 274 -0.06 1.52 -18.56
CA GLU A 274 -1.46 1.40 -18.95
C GLU A 274 -1.73 2.05 -20.31
N SER A 275 -1.12 3.20 -20.59
CA SER A 275 -1.17 3.83 -21.93
C SER A 275 -0.60 2.91 -23.01
N MET A 276 0.48 2.18 -22.71
CA MET A 276 1.01 1.15 -23.61
C MET A 276 -0.01 0.04 -23.88
N PHE A 277 -0.68 -0.48 -22.86
CA PHE A 277 -1.70 -1.52 -23.06
C PHE A 277 -2.89 -1.02 -23.87
N MET A 278 -3.34 0.22 -23.65
CA MET A 278 -4.42 0.82 -24.46
C MET A 278 -4.02 0.95 -25.93
N HIS A 279 -2.80 1.41 -26.22
CA HIS A 279 -2.29 1.50 -27.59
C HIS A 279 -2.15 0.11 -28.24
N LEU A 280 -1.60 -0.86 -27.51
CA LEU A 280 -1.42 -2.22 -27.99
C LEU A 280 -2.77 -2.88 -28.28
N GLN A 281 -3.75 -2.74 -27.39
CA GLN A 281 -5.10 -3.25 -27.61
C GLN A 281 -5.72 -2.67 -28.87
N SER A 282 -5.64 -1.35 -29.04
CA SER A 282 -6.15 -0.66 -30.24
C SER A 282 -5.49 -1.19 -31.52
N ALA A 283 -4.18 -1.40 -31.50
CA ALA A 283 -3.44 -1.97 -32.62
C ALA A 283 -3.85 -3.42 -32.93
N LEU A 284 -4.06 -4.26 -31.90
CA LEU A 284 -4.50 -5.65 -32.09
C LEU A 284 -5.93 -5.76 -32.64
N VAL A 285 -6.81 -4.83 -32.25
CA VAL A 285 -8.17 -4.71 -32.83
C VAL A 285 -8.06 -4.30 -34.30
N ALA A 286 -7.24 -3.30 -34.62
CA ALA A 286 -7.06 -2.84 -36.00
C ALA A 286 -6.41 -3.90 -36.92
N LEU A 287 -5.67 -4.85 -36.35
CA LEU A 287 -5.13 -6.01 -37.06
C LEU A 287 -6.14 -7.16 -37.20
N GLU A 288 -7.35 -7.03 -36.64
CA GLU A 288 -8.34 -8.11 -36.52
C GLU A 288 -7.82 -9.33 -35.73
N PHE A 289 -6.72 -9.18 -35.00
CA PHE A 289 -6.17 -10.21 -34.13
C PHE A 289 -6.97 -10.32 -32.82
N LEU A 290 -7.48 -9.19 -32.34
CA LEU A 290 -8.35 -9.10 -31.18
C LEU A 290 -9.76 -8.70 -31.62
N ASP A 291 -10.71 -9.60 -31.47
CA ASP A 291 -12.13 -9.28 -31.61
C ASP A 291 -12.64 -8.61 -30.32
N PRO A 292 -13.10 -7.34 -30.37
CA PRO A 292 -13.62 -6.65 -29.19
C PRO A 292 -14.93 -7.26 -28.67
N ALA A 293 -15.70 -7.96 -29.50
CA ALA A 293 -16.91 -8.68 -29.07
C ALA A 293 -16.58 -10.00 -28.35
N ASN A 294 -15.42 -10.59 -28.64
CA ASN A 294 -14.95 -11.81 -28.00
C ASN A 294 -13.44 -11.76 -27.67
N PRO A 295 -13.03 -10.92 -26.71
CA PRO A 295 -11.61 -10.66 -26.43
C PRO A 295 -10.91 -11.82 -25.71
N LYS A 296 -11.67 -12.84 -25.28
CA LYS A 296 -11.20 -13.96 -24.47
C LYS A 296 -10.39 -13.45 -23.26
N LYS A 297 -9.15 -13.92 -23.08
CA LYS A 297 -8.21 -13.50 -22.02
C LYS A 297 -6.89 -12.96 -22.61
N LEU A 298 -6.90 -12.47 -23.85
CA LEU A 298 -5.66 -12.08 -24.53
C LEU A 298 -4.94 -10.96 -23.78
N MET A 299 -5.64 -9.88 -23.46
CA MET A 299 -5.04 -8.73 -22.76
C MET A 299 -4.50 -9.11 -21.38
N SER A 300 -5.24 -9.91 -20.61
CA SER A 300 -4.76 -10.42 -19.31
C SER A 300 -3.49 -11.28 -19.45
N ARG A 301 -3.38 -12.09 -20.52
CA ARG A 301 -2.16 -12.86 -20.81
C ARG A 301 -0.99 -11.97 -21.20
N LEU A 302 -1.23 -10.91 -21.99
CA LEU A 302 -0.21 -9.93 -22.35
C LEU A 302 0.25 -9.14 -21.12
N ARG A 303 -0.67 -8.67 -20.27
CA ARG A 303 -0.34 -8.03 -19.00
C ARG A 303 0.55 -8.92 -18.14
N ARG A 304 0.17 -10.20 -17.97
CA ARG A 304 0.99 -11.19 -17.26
C ARG A 304 2.37 -11.42 -17.90
N LEU A 305 2.46 -11.40 -19.23
CA LEU A 305 3.73 -11.55 -19.95
C LEU A 305 4.68 -10.41 -19.60
N PHE A 306 4.21 -9.16 -19.68
CA PHE A 306 5.00 -7.95 -19.44
C PHE A 306 5.25 -7.66 -17.95
N ALA A 307 4.36 -8.06 -17.05
CA ALA A 307 4.52 -7.83 -15.61
C ALA A 307 5.78 -8.52 -15.02
N ARG A 308 6.36 -9.50 -15.72
CA ARG A 308 7.54 -10.25 -15.24
C ARG A 308 8.87 -9.54 -15.47
N SER A 309 8.96 -8.62 -16.43
CA SER A 309 10.22 -7.97 -16.79
C SER A 309 10.50 -6.71 -15.97
N GLY A 310 9.45 -6.09 -15.40
CA GLY A 310 9.55 -4.78 -14.78
C GLY A 310 9.94 -3.73 -15.83
N LEU A 311 8.97 -3.33 -16.64
CA LEU A 311 9.26 -2.53 -17.84
C LEU A 311 9.94 -1.20 -17.54
N GLU A 312 10.95 -0.88 -18.35
CA GLU A 312 11.58 0.43 -18.40
C GLU A 312 10.80 1.38 -19.33
N ARG A 313 10.95 2.68 -19.11
CA ARG A 313 10.27 3.71 -19.92
C ARG A 313 10.62 3.60 -21.40
N GLU A 314 11.87 3.26 -21.72
CA GLU A 314 12.30 3.08 -23.11
C GLU A 314 11.62 1.88 -23.77
N GLU A 315 11.51 0.76 -23.06
CA GLU A 315 10.81 -0.45 -23.53
C GLU A 315 9.32 -0.18 -23.77
N VAL A 316 8.67 0.56 -22.86
CA VAL A 316 7.28 1.01 -23.02
C VAL A 316 7.14 1.86 -24.28
N ASN A 317 8.07 2.78 -24.53
CA ASN A 317 8.04 3.63 -25.72
C ASN A 317 8.25 2.85 -27.01
N ILE A 318 9.10 1.80 -27.00
CA ILE A 318 9.28 0.90 -28.15
C ILE A 318 7.96 0.21 -28.49
N VAL A 319 7.29 -0.40 -27.51
CA VAL A 319 6.01 -1.10 -27.73
C VAL A 319 4.92 -0.12 -28.21
N ARG A 320 4.85 1.07 -27.62
CA ARG A 320 3.93 2.13 -28.08
C ARG A 320 4.24 2.57 -29.51
N GLY A 321 5.51 2.66 -29.89
CA GLY A 321 5.96 2.96 -31.25
C GLY A 321 5.51 1.90 -32.25
N ILE A 322 5.67 0.61 -31.91
CA ILE A 322 5.18 -0.51 -32.72
C ILE A 322 3.66 -0.42 -32.92
N ALA A 323 2.90 -0.25 -31.85
CA ALA A 323 1.45 -0.12 -31.90
C ALA A 323 0.99 1.08 -32.76
N LYS A 324 1.67 2.23 -32.63
CA LYS A 324 1.42 3.42 -33.46
C LYS A 324 1.66 3.14 -34.94
N HIS A 325 2.76 2.48 -35.29
CA HIS A 325 3.07 2.16 -36.68
C HIS A 325 2.08 1.15 -37.29
N ILE A 326 1.58 0.20 -36.49
CA ILE A 326 0.50 -0.70 -36.91
C ILE A 326 -0.75 0.11 -37.27
N LEU A 327 -1.22 0.98 -36.35
CA LEU A 327 -2.42 1.79 -36.54
C LEU A 327 -2.33 2.72 -37.76
N LEU A 328 -1.17 3.32 -38.01
CA LEU A 328 -0.95 4.17 -39.18
C LEU A 328 -0.99 3.40 -40.50
N LYS A 329 -0.59 2.12 -40.50
CA LYS A 329 -0.63 1.27 -41.70
C LYS A 329 -2.00 0.68 -41.97
N THR A 330 -2.73 0.27 -40.93
CA THR A 330 -4.09 -0.25 -41.08
C THR A 330 -5.07 0.87 -41.47
N GLY A 331 -4.97 2.05 -40.85
CA GLY A 331 -5.80 3.20 -41.23
C GLY A 331 -5.56 3.75 -42.64
N ARG A 332 -4.39 3.48 -43.25
CA ARG A 332 -4.10 3.81 -44.66
C ARG A 332 -4.78 2.84 -45.64
N LYS A 333 -4.98 1.57 -45.27
CA LYS A 333 -5.61 0.58 -46.16
C LYS A 333 -7.07 0.89 -46.46
N ASP A 334 -7.77 1.55 -45.55
CA ASP A 334 -9.17 1.96 -45.75
C ASP A 334 -9.29 3.23 -46.61
N GLY A 335 -8.22 4.03 -46.73
CA GLY A 335 -8.19 5.28 -47.49
C GLY A 335 -7.75 5.17 -48.95
N ASP A 336 -7.00 4.12 -49.32
CA ASP A 336 -6.51 3.89 -50.69
C ASP A 336 -7.40 2.92 -51.50
N ALA A 337 -8.57 2.53 -50.97
CA ALA A 337 -9.52 1.60 -51.60
C ALA A 337 -10.71 2.30 -52.28
N GLN A 338 -10.54 3.54 -52.74
CA GLN A 338 -11.61 4.33 -53.37
C GLN A 338 -11.24 4.84 -54.76
#